data_AF-A0AAJ1IHW3-F1
#
_entry.id   AF-A0AAJ1IHW3-F1
#
_cell.length_a   1.000
_cell.length_b   1.000
_cell.length_c   1.000
_cell.angle_alpha   90.00
_cell.angle_beta   90.00
_cell.angle_gamma   90.00
#
_symmetry.space_group_name_H-M   'P 1'
#
loop_
_entity.id
_entity.type
_entity.pdbx_description
1 polymer ?
#
loop_
_entity_poly.entity_id
_entity_poly.type
_entity_poly.pdbx_seq_one_letter_code
_entity_poly.pdbx_strand_id
1 'polypeptide(L)'
;MMKVEELREHLNTSNGYFIQFFGQADITDGFKLSIQGNTIDDACYLYENLLPLLVATKASFKVGTQRLINCDHEQQKHKLMTIYLPNKVEVRSFAELVYLNIKDYQGGDDVKQPESYNHYANAIYYRNDRNEDGTYIPAN
;
A
#
# COMPACT_ATOMS: atom_id res chain seq x y z
N MET A 1 10.45 -15.57 -2.51
CA MET A 1 9.45 -14.71 -1.86
C MET A 1 8.62 -15.55 -0.91
N MET A 2 8.06 -14.92 0.13
CA MET A 2 7.22 -15.57 1.13
C MET A 2 5.92 -16.06 0.49
N LYS A 3 5.44 -17.24 0.88
CA LYS A 3 4.14 -17.75 0.42
C LYS A 3 2.98 -17.01 1.11
N VAL A 4 1.78 -17.03 0.54
CA VAL A 4 0.65 -16.27 1.11
C VAL A 4 0.22 -16.82 2.48
N GLU A 5 0.37 -18.13 2.71
CA GLU A 5 0.06 -18.78 3.97
C GLU A 5 1.04 -18.37 5.08
N GLU A 6 2.34 -18.32 4.74
CA GLU A 6 3.39 -17.82 5.63
C GLU A 6 3.14 -16.34 5.96
N LEU A 7 2.82 -15.52 4.95
CA LEU A 7 2.47 -14.12 5.15
C LEU A 7 1.30 -13.98 6.10
N ARG A 8 0.22 -14.74 5.89
CA ARG A 8 -0.97 -14.70 6.74
C ARG A 8 -0.63 -14.95 8.21
N GLU A 9 0.21 -15.94 8.50
CA GLU A 9 0.67 -16.20 9.87
C GLU A 9 1.43 -15.00 10.45
N HIS A 10 2.36 -14.42 9.67
CA HIS A 10 3.09 -13.22 10.07
C HIS A 10 2.18 -12.00 10.29
N LEU A 11 1.18 -11.77 9.44
CA LEU A 11 0.26 -10.64 9.58
C LEU A 11 -0.62 -10.75 10.82
N ASN A 12 -0.99 -11.98 11.23
CA ASN A 12 -1.79 -12.23 12.42
C ASN A 12 -0.99 -12.13 13.73
N THR A 13 0.29 -12.50 13.71
CA THR A 13 1.11 -12.63 14.93
C THR A 13 2.08 -11.48 15.15
N SER A 14 2.30 -10.62 14.15
CA SER A 14 3.25 -9.52 14.24
C SER A 14 2.83 -8.47 15.26
N ASN A 15 3.78 -8.09 16.12
CA ASN A 15 3.66 -6.94 17.01
C ASN A 15 3.84 -5.61 16.27
N GLY A 16 4.28 -5.59 15.01
CA GLY A 16 4.36 -4.36 14.21
C GLY A 16 3.04 -4.03 13.54
N TYR A 17 2.83 -2.77 13.15
CA TYR A 17 1.68 -2.37 12.31
C TYR A 17 1.82 -2.83 10.85
N PHE A 18 3.04 -3.09 10.40
CA PHE A 18 3.31 -3.45 9.01
C PHE A 18 4.40 -4.52 8.94
N ILE A 19 4.34 -5.34 7.90
CA ILE A 19 5.47 -6.12 7.39
C ILE A 19 6.02 -5.39 6.17
N GLN A 20 7.31 -5.06 6.20
CA GLN A 20 7.99 -4.31 5.15
C GLN A 20 8.75 -5.25 4.21
N PHE A 21 8.58 -5.04 2.91
CA PHE A 21 9.33 -5.69 1.84
C PHE A 21 10.17 -4.62 1.14
N PHE A 22 11.47 -4.87 1.06
CA PHE A 22 12.42 -3.94 0.48
C PHE A 22 12.65 -4.29 -1.00
N GLY A 23 12.31 -3.34 -1.86
CA GLY A 23 12.69 -3.32 -3.26
C GLY A 23 14.11 -2.76 -3.44
N GLN A 24 14.53 -2.62 -4.70
CA GLN A 24 15.83 -2.03 -5.06
C GLN A 24 15.69 -0.68 -5.76
N ALA A 25 14.45 -0.23 -6.02
CA ALA A 25 14.20 1.05 -6.64
C ALA A 25 14.58 2.21 -5.71
N ASP A 26 15.14 3.26 -6.31
CA ASP A 26 15.27 4.57 -5.68
C ASP A 26 13.88 5.20 -5.53
N ILE A 27 13.56 5.74 -4.35
CA ILE A 27 12.22 6.23 -3.97
C ILE A 27 12.27 7.65 -3.36
N THR A 28 13.34 8.41 -3.62
CA THR A 28 13.52 9.75 -3.04
C THR A 28 12.47 10.77 -3.48
N ASP A 29 11.82 10.57 -4.63
CA ASP A 29 10.80 11.48 -5.17
C ASP A 29 9.48 11.47 -4.35
N GLY A 30 9.33 10.55 -3.39
CA GLY A 30 8.27 10.58 -2.37
C GLY A 30 6.90 10.06 -2.79
N PHE A 31 6.74 9.68 -4.06
CA PHE A 31 5.47 9.13 -4.53
C PHE A 31 5.19 7.76 -3.93
N LYS A 32 3.93 7.57 -3.50
CA LYS A 32 3.43 6.29 -2.98
C LYS A 32 1.96 6.10 -3.30
N LEU A 33 1.59 4.82 -3.42
CA LEU A 33 0.20 4.37 -3.42
C LEU A 33 -0.17 3.84 -2.04
N SER A 34 -1.41 4.06 -1.65
CA SER A 34 -2.06 3.41 -0.51
C SER A 34 -3.30 2.70 -1.03
N ILE A 35 -3.43 1.41 -0.71
CA ILE A 35 -4.60 0.60 -1.05
C ILE A 35 -5.34 0.29 0.24
N GLN A 36 -6.62 0.64 0.28
CA GLN A 36 -7.46 0.44 1.45
C GLN A 36 -8.03 -0.97 1.52
N GLY A 37 -8.22 -1.47 2.74
CA GLY A 37 -8.87 -2.74 3.04
C GLY A 37 -9.21 -2.85 4.53
N ASN A 38 -9.87 -3.93 4.95
CA ASN A 38 -10.39 -4.06 6.32
C ASN A 38 -9.97 -5.34 7.05
N THR A 39 -9.49 -6.34 6.32
CA THR A 39 -9.27 -7.69 6.87
C THR A 39 -7.87 -8.23 6.55
N ILE A 40 -7.48 -9.33 7.19
CA ILE A 40 -6.27 -10.06 6.79
C ILE A 40 -6.45 -10.70 5.41
N ASP A 41 -7.66 -11.12 5.05
CA ASP A 41 -7.96 -11.65 3.72
C ASP A 41 -7.71 -10.61 2.62
N ASP A 42 -8.10 -9.36 2.87
CA ASP A 42 -7.76 -8.22 2.02
C ASP A 42 -6.25 -8.06 1.85
N ALA A 43 -5.50 -8.07 2.96
CA ALA A 43 -4.05 -7.92 2.92
C ALA A 43 -3.37 -9.05 2.12
N CYS A 44 -3.82 -10.30 2.32
CA CYS A 44 -3.35 -11.46 1.56
C CYS A 44 -3.71 -11.38 0.07
N TYR A 45 -4.95 -10.99 -0.25
CA TYR A 45 -5.41 -10.80 -1.62
C TYR A 45 -4.56 -9.76 -2.35
N LEU A 46 -4.34 -8.60 -1.72
CA LEU A 46 -3.51 -7.53 -2.28
C LEU A 46 -2.08 -8.01 -2.51
N TYR A 47 -1.50 -8.71 -1.53
CA TYR A 47 -0.16 -9.28 -1.67
C TYR A 47 -0.08 -10.21 -2.86
N GLU A 48 -0.93 -11.24 -2.92
CA GLU A 48 -0.88 -12.27 -3.96
C GLU A 48 -1.03 -11.70 -5.37
N ASN A 49 -1.99 -10.79 -5.57
CA ASN A 49 -2.28 -10.23 -6.89
C ASN A 49 -1.27 -9.17 -7.34
N LEU A 50 -0.66 -8.43 -6.42
CA LEU A 50 0.28 -7.36 -6.76
C LEU A 50 1.75 -7.79 -6.72
N LEU A 51 2.08 -8.90 -6.06
CA LEU A 51 3.45 -9.37 -5.91
C LEU A 51 4.22 -9.46 -7.24
N PRO A 52 3.66 -10.04 -8.33
CA PRO A 52 4.40 -10.13 -9.59
C PRO A 52 4.78 -8.77 -10.16
N LEU A 53 3.87 -7.79 -10.11
CA LEU A 53 4.11 -6.41 -10.53
C LEU A 53 5.18 -5.74 -9.67
N LEU A 54 5.08 -5.89 -8.35
CA LEU A 54 6.00 -5.28 -7.38
C LEU A 54 7.42 -5.83 -7.51
N VAL A 55 7.58 -7.12 -7.81
CA VAL A 55 8.86 -7.75 -8.14
C VAL A 55 9.42 -7.18 -9.44
N ALA A 56 8.63 -7.18 -10.50
CA ALA A 56 9.07 -6.76 -11.83
C ALA A 56 9.54 -5.29 -11.82
N THR A 57 8.87 -4.45 -11.05
CA THR A 57 9.17 -3.02 -10.91
C THR A 57 10.18 -2.73 -9.80
N LYS A 58 10.61 -3.75 -9.04
CA LYS A 58 11.50 -3.64 -7.87
C LYS A 58 11.01 -2.63 -6.84
N ALA A 59 9.71 -2.45 -6.73
CA ALA A 59 9.09 -1.50 -5.82
C ALA A 59 9.23 -1.99 -4.37
N SER A 60 9.54 -1.07 -3.46
CA SER A 60 9.39 -1.33 -2.03
C SER A 60 7.92 -1.24 -1.65
N PHE A 61 7.47 -2.07 -0.73
CA PHE A 61 6.08 -2.04 -0.28
C PHE A 61 5.94 -2.59 1.14
N LYS A 62 4.82 -2.29 1.79
CA LYS A 62 4.48 -2.84 3.09
C LYS A 62 3.03 -3.27 3.14
N VAL A 63 2.78 -4.29 3.95
CA VAL A 63 1.45 -4.89 4.15
C VAL A 63 1.06 -4.72 5.61
N GLY A 64 -0.16 -4.25 5.85
CA GLY A 64 -0.75 -4.00 7.16
C GLY A 64 -1.06 -5.30 7.91
N THR A 65 -0.79 -5.30 9.21
CA THR A 65 -0.99 -6.46 10.09
C THR A 65 -2.34 -6.39 10.81
N GLN A 66 -2.70 -7.45 11.54
CA GLN A 66 -3.88 -7.46 12.40
C GLN A 66 -3.83 -6.33 13.44
N ARG A 67 -2.64 -5.98 13.92
CA ARG A 67 -2.43 -4.86 14.84
C ARG A 67 -2.81 -3.51 14.21
N LEU A 68 -2.54 -3.31 12.91
CA LEU A 68 -2.97 -2.10 12.20
C LEU A 68 -4.48 -2.04 12.08
N ILE A 69 -5.10 -3.15 11.66
CA ILE A 69 -6.55 -3.24 11.50
C ILE A 69 -7.28 -2.91 12.81
N ASN A 70 -6.71 -3.37 13.94
CA ASN A 70 -7.29 -3.19 15.27
C ASN A 70 -6.86 -1.88 15.96
N CYS A 71 -6.14 -0.97 15.29
CA CYS A 71 -5.69 0.26 15.93
C CYS A 71 -6.78 1.34 15.94
N ASP A 72 -6.73 2.23 16.93
CA ASP A 72 -7.74 3.29 17.14
C ASP A 72 -7.65 4.45 16.12
N HIS A 73 -6.72 4.38 15.16
CA HIS A 73 -6.51 5.45 14.20
C HIS A 73 -7.40 5.26 12.96
N GLU A 74 -8.51 6.01 12.91
CA GLU A 74 -9.58 5.88 11.91
C GLU A 74 -9.08 5.81 10.46
N GLN A 75 -8.15 6.65 10.03
CA GLN A 75 -7.65 6.59 8.65
C GLN A 75 -6.53 5.56 8.42
N GLN A 76 -5.68 5.26 9.42
CA GLN A 76 -4.50 4.41 9.22
C GLN A 76 -4.85 2.93 9.22
N LYS A 77 -5.84 2.53 10.04
CA LYS A 77 -6.25 1.13 10.17
C LYS A 77 -6.65 0.48 8.84
N HIS A 78 -7.10 1.29 7.88
CA HIS A 78 -7.53 0.82 6.57
C HIS A 78 -6.42 0.77 5.52
N LYS A 79 -5.22 1.35 5.75
CA LYS A 79 -4.15 1.44 4.73
C LYS A 79 -3.35 0.14 4.65
N LEU A 80 -4.00 -0.94 4.20
CA LEU A 80 -3.44 -2.29 4.24
C LEU A 80 -2.27 -2.53 3.30
N MET A 81 -2.15 -1.80 2.19
CA MET A 81 -0.93 -1.86 1.40
C MET A 81 -0.42 -0.46 1.09
N THR A 82 0.88 -0.24 1.29
CA THR A 82 1.57 0.96 0.79
C THR A 82 2.66 0.54 -0.17
N ILE A 83 2.64 1.08 -1.38
CA ILE A 83 3.65 0.84 -2.42
C ILE A 83 4.45 2.13 -2.60
N TYR A 84 5.76 2.05 -2.48
CA TYR A 84 6.68 3.17 -2.70
C TYR A 84 7.12 3.14 -4.15
N LEU A 85 6.86 4.23 -4.88
CA LEU A 85 7.10 4.28 -6.31
C LEU A 85 8.59 4.52 -6.60
N PRO A 86 9.16 3.80 -7.58
CA PRO A 86 10.46 4.14 -8.13
C PRO A 86 10.48 5.59 -8.67
N ASN A 87 11.60 6.29 -8.51
CA ASN A 87 11.80 7.62 -9.08
C ASN A 87 11.53 7.64 -10.58
N LYS A 88 11.05 8.78 -11.08
CA LYS A 88 10.69 9.01 -12.50
C LYS A 88 9.54 8.14 -13.04
N VAL A 89 8.93 7.28 -12.21
CA VAL A 89 7.70 6.59 -12.58
C VAL A 89 6.52 7.54 -12.37
N GLU A 90 5.72 7.71 -13.42
CA GLU A 90 4.51 8.53 -13.35
C GLU A 90 3.45 7.80 -12.49
N VAL A 91 2.94 8.50 -11.46
CA VAL A 91 2.12 7.90 -10.42
C VAL A 91 0.80 7.34 -10.93
N ARG A 92 0.14 8.01 -11.89
CA ARG A 92 -1.15 7.58 -12.43
C ARG A 92 -0.99 6.34 -13.31
N SER A 93 0.08 6.28 -14.10
CA SER A 93 0.43 5.13 -14.94
C SER A 93 0.73 3.90 -14.08
N PHE A 94 1.43 4.08 -12.95
CA PHE A 94 1.65 2.98 -12.01
C PHE A 94 0.37 2.59 -11.27
N ALA A 95 -0.48 3.56 -10.90
CA ALA A 95 -1.78 3.29 -10.29
C ALA A 95 -2.71 2.50 -11.23
N GLU A 96 -2.68 2.77 -12.54
CA GLU A 96 -3.40 1.99 -13.56
C GLU A 96 -2.91 0.55 -13.59
N LEU A 97 -1.59 0.32 -13.60
CA LEU A 97 -1.04 -1.04 -13.54
C LEU A 97 -1.50 -1.78 -12.27
N VAL A 98 -1.51 -1.11 -11.12
CA VAL A 98 -2.04 -1.68 -9.87
C VAL A 98 -3.52 -2.01 -10.03
N TYR A 99 -4.34 -1.06 -10.50
CA TYR A 99 -5.78 -1.25 -10.71
C TYR A 99 -6.09 -2.45 -11.60
N LEU A 100 -5.39 -2.61 -12.72
CA LEU A 100 -5.61 -3.74 -13.64
C LEU A 100 -5.37 -5.11 -12.99
N ASN A 101 -4.52 -5.19 -11.96
CA ASN A 101 -4.25 -6.42 -11.21
C ASN A 101 -5.26 -6.68 -10.08
N ILE A 102 -6.02 -5.66 -9.64
CA ILE A 102 -7.00 -5.76 -8.55
C ILE A 102 -8.35 -5.12 -8.92
N LYS A 103 -8.74 -5.20 -10.19
CA LYS A 103 -9.90 -4.46 -10.74
C LYS A 103 -11.23 -4.77 -10.02
N ASP A 104 -11.37 -6.00 -9.54
CA ASP A 104 -12.57 -6.53 -8.89
C ASP A 104 -12.49 -6.42 -7.35
N TYR A 105 -11.45 -5.77 -6.84
CA TYR A 105 -11.22 -5.62 -5.41
C TYR A 105 -12.06 -4.50 -4.80
N GLN A 106 -12.86 -4.86 -3.80
CA GLN A 106 -13.84 -4.00 -3.13
C GLN A 106 -13.55 -3.75 -1.64
N GLY A 107 -12.38 -4.15 -1.13
CA GLY A 107 -12.12 -4.08 0.32
C GLY A 107 -12.04 -2.66 0.90
N GLY A 108 -11.99 -1.62 0.05
CA GLY A 108 -12.08 -0.22 0.46
C GLY A 108 -13.49 0.37 0.44
N ASP A 109 -14.52 -0.42 0.14
CA ASP A 109 -15.91 0.05 0.15
C ASP A 109 -16.28 0.57 1.54
N ASP A 110 -17.02 1.68 1.58
CA ASP A 110 -17.40 2.43 2.78
C ASP A 110 -16.24 3.00 3.63
N VAL A 111 -14.99 2.88 3.18
CA VAL A 111 -13.84 3.53 3.82
C VAL A 111 -13.68 4.95 3.26
N LYS A 112 -13.59 5.93 4.15
CA LYS A 112 -13.33 7.33 3.74
C LYS A 112 -11.95 7.46 3.12
N GLN A 113 -11.89 8.27 2.06
CA GLN A 113 -10.64 8.72 1.47
C GLN A 113 -9.74 9.36 2.55
N PRO A 114 -8.43 9.03 2.60
CA PRO A 114 -7.49 9.69 3.50
C PRO A 114 -7.24 11.15 3.11
N GLU A 115 -7.20 12.07 4.09
CA GLU A 115 -7.22 13.53 3.84
C GLU A 115 -6.04 14.05 2.99
N SER A 116 -4.84 13.49 3.17
CA SER A 116 -3.63 13.91 2.42
C SER A 116 -3.39 13.12 1.13
N TYR A 117 -4.38 12.40 0.63
CA TYR A 117 -4.25 11.55 -0.54
C TYR A 117 -5.23 11.97 -1.64
N ASN A 118 -4.81 11.80 -2.88
CA ASN A 118 -5.68 11.87 -4.04
C ASN A 118 -6.27 10.48 -4.30
N HIS A 119 -7.55 10.42 -4.67
CA HIS A 119 -8.20 9.20 -5.12
C HIS A 119 -7.84 8.90 -6.58
N TYR A 120 -7.60 7.63 -6.89
CA TYR A 120 -7.40 7.17 -8.26
C TYR A 120 -8.61 6.35 -8.74
N ALA A 121 -8.81 5.14 -8.22
CA ALA A 121 -9.94 4.25 -8.54
C ALA A 121 -10.10 3.19 -7.45
N ASN A 122 -11.33 2.70 -7.23
CA ASN A 122 -11.66 1.73 -6.17
C ASN A 122 -11.00 2.13 -4.83
N ALA A 123 -10.29 1.19 -4.20
CA ALA A 123 -9.56 1.37 -2.95
C ALA A 123 -8.15 2.00 -3.11
N ILE A 124 -7.79 2.53 -4.28
CA ILE A 124 -6.43 3.00 -4.60
C ILE A 124 -6.35 4.53 -4.46
N TYR A 125 -5.40 4.96 -3.65
CA TYR A 125 -5.10 6.35 -3.37
C TYR A 125 -3.61 6.62 -3.57
N TYR A 126 -3.25 7.86 -3.89
CA TYR A 126 -1.85 8.22 -4.11
C TYR A 126 -1.49 9.58 -3.51
N ARG A 127 -0.20 9.75 -3.26
CA ARG A 127 0.34 10.93 -2.60
C ARG A 127 1.82 11.07 -2.91
N ASN A 128 2.29 12.31 -2.98
CA ASN A 128 3.71 12.61 -2.77
C ASN A 128 3.92 13.02 -1.30
N ASP A 129 4.82 12.35 -0.59
CA ASP A 129 5.20 12.73 0.79
C ASP A 129 6.48 13.56 0.87
N ARG A 130 6.86 14.20 -0.24
CA ARG A 130 7.93 15.17 -0.35
C ARG A 130 7.36 16.50 -0.87
N ASN A 131 7.91 17.61 -0.37
CA ASN A 131 7.70 18.93 -0.99
C ASN A 131 8.65 19.13 -2.18
N GLU A 132 8.58 20.30 -2.82
CA GLU A 132 9.43 20.66 -3.97
C GLU A 132 10.94 20.59 -3.65
N ASP A 133 11.31 20.79 -2.38
CA ASP A 133 12.70 20.72 -1.88
C ASP A 133 13.13 19.29 -1.45
N GLY A 134 12.26 18.28 -1.61
CA GLY A 134 12.56 16.92 -1.17
C GLY A 134 12.46 16.70 0.35
N THR A 135 11.83 17.61 1.09
CA THR A 135 11.57 17.48 2.53
C THR A 135 10.32 16.62 2.79
N TYR A 136 10.38 15.72 3.77
CA TYR A 136 9.24 14.88 4.16
C TYR A 136 8.05 15.71 4.67
N ILE A 137 6.87 15.45 4.12
CA ILE A 137 5.60 16.00 4.59
C ILE A 137 4.87 14.88 5.35
N PRO A 138 4.56 15.03 6.66
CA PRO A 138 3.81 14.04 7.42
C PRO A 138 2.37 13.90 6.92
N ALA A 139 1.73 12.76 7.21
CA ALA A 139 0.30 12.60 6.98
C ALA A 139 -0.45 13.24 8.14
N ASN A 140 -1.47 14.04 7.85
CA ASN A 140 -2.44 14.45 8.86
C ASN A 140 -3.34 13.25 9.20
#